data_AF-A0A6D0KXY5-F1
#
_entry.id   AF-A0A6D0KXY5-F1
#
_cell.length_a   1.000
_cell.length_b   1.000
_cell.length_c   1.000
_cell.angle_alpha   90.00
_cell.angle_beta   90.00
_cell.angle_gamma   90.00
#
_symmetry.space_group_name_H-M   'P 1'
#
loop_
_entity.id
_entity.type
_entity.pdbx_description
1 polymer ?
#
loop_
_entity_poly.entity_id
_entity_poly.type
_entity_poly.pdbx_seq_one_letter_code
_entity_poly.pdbx_strand_id
1 'polypeptide(L)'
;IPYATDPAGNRLPDPELHPDSTLSMWPDNRIARDAHYLYRYDRHGRLTEKTDLIPEGVIRTDDERTHRYHYDSQHRLVHYTRTQYAEPLVESRYLYDPLGRRVAKRVWRRERDLTGWMSLSRKPQVTWYGWDGDRLTTIQNDRSRIQTIYQPGSFTPLIRVETATGELAKTQRRSLADALQQSGGEDGGSVVFPPVLVQMLDRLESEILADRVSEESRRWLASCGLTVEQMQNQMDPVYTPARKIHLYHCDHRGLPLALISTEGATEWCAEYDEWGNLLNEENPHQLQQLIRLPGQQYDEESGLYYNRHRYYDPLQG
;
A
#
# COMPACT_ATOMS: atom_id res chain seq x y z
N ILE A 1 -14.00 25.63 -14.57
CA ILE A 1 -15.36 25.74 -15.15
C ILE A 1 -16.34 25.77 -13.98
N PRO A 2 -17.41 26.58 -13.94
CA PRO A 2 -18.28 26.62 -12.77
C PRO A 2 -19.03 25.29 -12.62
N TYR A 3 -18.71 24.54 -11.57
CA TYR A 3 -19.42 23.32 -11.22
C TYR A 3 -20.84 23.66 -10.75
N ALA A 4 -21.85 23.08 -11.38
CA ALA A 4 -23.22 23.20 -10.92
C ALA A 4 -23.42 22.35 -9.65
N THR A 5 -24.12 22.91 -8.67
CA THR A 5 -24.49 22.20 -7.43
C THR A 5 -25.98 22.33 -7.18
N ASP A 6 -26.56 21.31 -6.56
CA ASP A 6 -27.93 21.40 -6.06
C ASP A 6 -27.98 22.18 -4.72
N PRO A 7 -29.17 22.50 -4.18
CA PRO A 7 -29.29 23.25 -2.93
C PRO A 7 -28.67 22.55 -1.70
N ALA A 8 -28.40 21.25 -1.77
CA ALA A 8 -27.73 20.49 -0.72
C ALA A 8 -26.20 20.45 -0.89
N GLY A 9 -25.68 21.03 -1.97
CA GLY A 9 -24.25 21.10 -2.28
C GLY A 9 -23.73 19.87 -3.03
N ASN A 10 -24.59 18.98 -3.51
CA ASN A 10 -24.15 17.86 -4.34
C ASN A 10 -23.78 18.37 -5.72
N ARG A 11 -22.70 17.84 -6.30
CA ARG A 11 -22.30 18.17 -7.67
C ARG A 11 -23.34 17.61 -8.66
N LEU A 12 -23.80 18.46 -9.56
CA LEU A 12 -24.66 18.07 -10.67
C LEU A 12 -23.81 17.68 -11.89
N PRO A 13 -24.38 16.91 -12.83
CA PRO A 13 -23.71 16.62 -14.10
C PRO A 13 -23.25 17.90 -14.79
N ASP A 14 -22.07 17.86 -15.41
CA ASP A 14 -21.53 19.01 -16.13
C ASP A 14 -22.51 19.43 -17.25
N PRO A 15 -23.05 20.68 -17.22
CA PRO A 15 -23.97 21.16 -18.25
C PRO A 15 -23.36 21.17 -19.66
N GLU A 16 -22.03 21.29 -19.80
CA GLU A 16 -21.37 21.25 -21.12
C GLU A 16 -21.34 19.82 -21.69
N LEU A 17 -21.24 18.80 -20.84
CA LEU A 17 -21.25 17.39 -21.24
C LEU A 17 -22.68 16.83 -21.32
N HIS A 18 -23.61 17.41 -20.57
CA HIS A 18 -25.00 16.97 -20.47
C HIS A 18 -25.99 18.14 -20.55
N PRO A 19 -26.06 18.86 -21.68
CA PRO A 19 -26.92 20.05 -21.83
C PRO A 19 -28.41 19.71 -21.69
N ASP A 20 -28.80 18.48 -21.99
CA ASP A 20 -30.19 18.01 -21.90
C ASP A 20 -30.56 17.46 -20.51
N SER A 21 -29.65 17.48 -19.55
CA SER A 21 -29.92 16.99 -18.19
C SER A 21 -30.92 17.91 -17.49
N THR A 22 -32.11 17.38 -17.18
CA THR A 22 -33.14 18.06 -16.37
C THR A 22 -32.95 17.85 -14.87
N LEU A 23 -31.86 17.19 -14.46
CA LEU A 23 -31.59 16.86 -13.08
C LEU A 23 -31.22 18.11 -12.29
N SER A 24 -32.04 18.45 -11.29
CA SER A 24 -31.83 19.61 -10.41
C SER A 24 -31.37 19.25 -8.99
N MET A 25 -31.50 17.97 -8.60
CA MET A 25 -31.03 17.46 -7.30
C MET A 25 -30.88 15.94 -7.32
N TRP A 26 -30.03 15.40 -6.45
CA TRP A 26 -29.93 13.97 -6.19
C TRP A 26 -30.83 13.56 -5.02
N PRO A 27 -31.81 12.66 -5.23
CA PRO A 27 -32.58 12.10 -4.12
C PRO A 27 -31.65 11.46 -3.06
N ASP A 28 -31.93 11.74 -1.78
CA ASP A 28 -31.14 11.28 -0.63
C ASP A 28 -29.64 11.60 -0.69
N ASN A 29 -29.23 12.61 -1.48
CA ASN A 29 -27.83 12.93 -1.77
C ASN A 29 -27.04 11.73 -2.35
N ARG A 30 -27.72 10.88 -3.13
CA ARG A 30 -27.12 9.69 -3.76
C ARG A 30 -27.08 9.84 -5.27
N ILE A 31 -25.87 9.91 -5.81
CA ILE A 31 -25.65 9.93 -7.25
C ILE A 31 -26.08 8.59 -7.83
N ALA A 32 -27.10 8.56 -8.68
CA ALA A 32 -27.62 7.33 -9.26
C ALA A 32 -27.01 7.01 -10.63
N ARG A 33 -26.45 8.02 -11.32
CA ARG A 33 -25.82 7.89 -12.64
C ARG A 33 -24.88 9.06 -12.92
N ASP A 34 -23.90 8.84 -13.79
CA ASP A 34 -23.10 9.91 -14.41
C ASP A 34 -22.96 9.65 -15.93
N ALA A 35 -22.00 10.29 -16.60
CA ALA A 35 -21.73 10.10 -18.02
C ALA A 35 -21.37 8.65 -18.41
N HIS A 36 -20.83 7.88 -17.47
CA HIS A 36 -20.17 6.59 -17.72
C HIS A 36 -20.82 5.43 -16.98
N TYR A 37 -21.54 5.69 -15.89
CA TYR A 37 -21.92 4.66 -14.93
C TYR A 37 -23.32 4.86 -14.36
N LEU A 38 -23.93 3.74 -13.95
CA LEU A 38 -25.08 3.65 -13.06
C LEU A 38 -24.61 3.16 -11.69
N TYR A 39 -25.20 3.69 -10.62
CA TYR A 39 -24.81 3.41 -9.24
C TYR A 39 -25.98 2.89 -8.42
N ARG A 40 -25.72 1.89 -7.57
CA ARG A 40 -26.70 1.35 -6.62
C ARG A 40 -26.13 1.29 -5.23
N TYR A 41 -26.98 1.57 -4.25
CA TYR A 41 -26.60 1.66 -2.84
C TYR A 41 -27.45 0.73 -1.99
N ASP A 42 -26.89 0.27 -0.87
CA ASP A 42 -27.67 -0.42 0.15
C ASP A 42 -28.52 0.55 1.00
N ARG A 43 -29.29 -0.02 1.94
CA ARG A 43 -30.11 0.75 2.90
C ARG A 43 -29.29 1.70 3.78
N HIS A 44 -27.99 1.46 3.93
CA HIS A 44 -27.06 2.28 4.71
C HIS A 44 -26.36 3.35 3.84
N GLY A 45 -26.68 3.45 2.55
CA GLY A 45 -26.10 4.43 1.64
C GLY A 45 -24.70 4.07 1.15
N ARG A 46 -24.26 2.82 1.31
CA ARG A 46 -22.96 2.35 0.79
C ARG A 46 -23.12 1.91 -0.66
N LEU A 47 -22.22 2.34 -1.54
CA LEU A 47 -22.19 1.93 -2.94
C LEU A 47 -22.02 0.41 -3.01
N THR A 48 -22.98 -0.33 -3.53
CA THR A 48 -22.90 -1.80 -3.66
C THR A 48 -22.63 -2.25 -5.09
N GLU A 49 -23.04 -1.46 -6.08
CA GLU A 49 -22.86 -1.79 -7.48
C GLU A 49 -22.61 -0.54 -8.33
N LYS A 50 -21.66 -0.64 -9.27
CA LYS A 50 -21.39 0.34 -10.32
C LYS A 50 -21.33 -0.39 -11.66
N THR A 51 -22.13 0.01 -12.64
CA THR A 51 -22.18 -0.62 -13.98
C THR A 51 -22.00 0.41 -15.06
N ASP A 52 -21.37 0.04 -16.17
CA ASP A 52 -21.27 0.94 -17.33
C ASP A 52 -22.67 1.42 -17.78
N LEU A 53 -22.79 2.70 -18.11
CA LEU A 53 -23.98 3.32 -18.68
C LEU A 53 -23.97 3.10 -20.20
N ILE A 54 -25.01 2.47 -20.72
CA ILE A 54 -25.17 2.23 -22.17
C ILE A 54 -26.12 3.30 -22.72
N PRO A 55 -25.71 4.10 -23.72
CA PRO A 55 -26.60 5.06 -24.35
C PRO A 55 -27.80 4.39 -25.03
N GLU A 56 -28.96 5.04 -25.00
CA GLU A 56 -30.16 4.54 -25.69
C GLU A 56 -29.93 4.40 -27.20
N GLY A 57 -30.39 3.30 -27.78
CA GLY A 57 -30.25 3.02 -29.22
C GLY A 57 -28.91 2.42 -29.64
N VAL A 58 -27.95 2.25 -28.73
CA VAL A 58 -26.71 1.51 -28.96
C VAL A 58 -26.94 0.05 -28.61
N ILE A 59 -26.56 -0.86 -29.51
CA ILE A 59 -26.54 -2.31 -29.21
C ILE A 59 -25.53 -2.51 -28.09
N ARG A 60 -25.90 -3.23 -27.03
CA ARG A 60 -24.98 -3.63 -25.95
C ARG A 60 -23.71 -4.14 -26.61
N THR A 61 -22.65 -3.34 -26.58
CA THR A 61 -21.35 -3.86 -26.91
C THR A 61 -21.01 -4.80 -25.78
N ASP A 62 -20.38 -5.87 -26.21
CA ASP A 62 -20.17 -7.08 -25.49
C ASP A 62 -18.95 -6.83 -24.55
N ASP A 63 -19.00 -5.74 -23.79
CA ASP A 63 -17.88 -5.20 -23.02
C ASP A 63 -18.26 -4.58 -21.67
N GLU A 64 -19.56 -4.49 -21.36
CA GLU A 64 -20.10 -3.98 -20.10
C GLU A 64 -19.45 -4.62 -18.86
N ARG A 65 -19.02 -3.75 -17.95
CA ARG A 65 -18.42 -4.13 -16.68
C ARG A 65 -19.39 -3.88 -15.54
N THR A 66 -19.43 -4.83 -14.62
CA THR A 66 -20.13 -4.68 -13.36
C THR A 66 -19.13 -4.74 -12.21
N HIS A 67 -19.12 -3.69 -11.41
CA HIS A 67 -18.34 -3.55 -10.19
C HIS A 67 -19.27 -3.84 -9.01
N ARG A 68 -18.86 -4.72 -8.10
CA ARG A 68 -19.60 -5.01 -6.86
C ARG A 68 -18.72 -4.76 -5.65
N TYR A 69 -19.31 -4.16 -4.63
CA TYR A 69 -18.66 -3.71 -3.41
C TYR A 69 -19.36 -4.31 -2.20
N HIS A 70 -18.59 -4.97 -1.33
CA HIS A 70 -19.11 -5.67 -0.17
C HIS A 70 -18.44 -5.16 1.10
N TYR A 71 -19.27 -4.87 2.10
CA TYR A 71 -18.85 -4.23 3.35
C TYR A 71 -19.11 -5.13 4.54
N ASP A 72 -18.27 -5.00 5.56
CA ASP A 72 -18.53 -5.61 6.87
C ASP A 72 -19.57 -4.81 7.69
N SER A 73 -19.83 -5.28 8.91
CA SER A 73 -20.72 -4.62 9.87
C SER A 73 -20.18 -3.30 10.40
N GLN A 74 -18.88 -3.01 10.21
CA GLN A 74 -18.25 -1.73 10.54
C GLN A 74 -18.20 -0.80 9.33
N HIS A 75 -18.91 -1.12 8.25
CA HIS A 75 -18.99 -0.32 7.02
C HIS A 75 -17.66 -0.16 6.28
N ARG A 76 -16.71 -1.10 6.44
CA ARG A 76 -15.44 -1.13 5.70
C ARG A 76 -15.57 -2.02 4.47
N LEU A 77 -15.04 -1.59 3.32
CA LEU A 77 -15.02 -2.42 2.11
C LEU A 77 -14.07 -3.59 2.35
N VAL A 78 -14.60 -4.81 2.37
CA VAL A 78 -13.81 -6.03 2.62
C VAL A 78 -13.64 -6.88 1.36
N HIS A 79 -14.49 -6.68 0.36
CA HIS A 79 -14.46 -7.43 -0.88
C HIS A 79 -14.96 -6.57 -2.04
N TYR A 80 -14.22 -6.58 -3.14
CA TYR A 80 -14.63 -6.00 -4.41
C TYR A 80 -14.44 -6.99 -5.55
N THR A 81 -15.36 -6.98 -6.52
CA THR A 81 -15.24 -7.74 -7.78
C THR A 81 -15.59 -6.86 -8.96
N ARG A 82 -14.86 -7.03 -10.06
CA ARG A 82 -15.23 -6.53 -11.38
C ARG A 82 -15.43 -7.69 -12.33
N THR A 83 -16.62 -7.81 -12.89
CA THR A 83 -16.98 -8.86 -13.85
C THR A 83 -17.30 -8.26 -15.21
N GLN A 84 -17.07 -9.04 -16.26
CA GLN A 84 -17.54 -8.77 -17.62
C GLN A 84 -18.20 -10.07 -18.10
N TYR A 85 -19.46 -10.04 -18.53
CA TYR A 85 -20.26 -11.23 -18.83
C TYR A 85 -20.39 -12.24 -17.68
N ALA A 86 -20.55 -11.75 -16.47
CA ALA A 86 -20.50 -12.56 -15.25
C ALA A 86 -19.16 -13.32 -15.02
N GLU A 87 -18.18 -13.16 -15.89
CA GLU A 87 -16.82 -13.68 -15.71
C GLU A 87 -15.98 -12.69 -14.89
N PRO A 88 -15.29 -13.13 -13.82
CA PRO A 88 -14.48 -12.24 -13.00
C PRO A 88 -13.22 -11.78 -13.74
N LEU A 89 -13.07 -10.46 -13.88
CA LEU A 89 -11.86 -9.81 -14.37
C LEU A 89 -10.88 -9.53 -13.24
N VAL A 90 -11.39 -9.06 -12.10
CA VAL A 90 -10.60 -8.72 -10.93
C VAL A 90 -11.42 -9.02 -9.69
N GLU A 91 -10.76 -9.53 -8.67
CA GLU A 91 -11.30 -9.73 -7.34
C GLU A 91 -10.30 -9.22 -6.31
N SER A 92 -10.76 -8.52 -5.28
CA SER A 92 -9.92 -8.06 -4.19
C SER A 92 -10.53 -8.32 -2.82
N ARG A 93 -9.65 -8.48 -1.83
CA ARG A 93 -9.99 -8.59 -0.41
C ARG A 93 -9.13 -7.66 0.40
N TYR A 94 -9.73 -6.99 1.38
CA TYR A 94 -9.08 -6.02 2.24
C TYR A 94 -9.12 -6.50 3.70
N LEU A 95 -8.02 -6.34 4.42
CA LEU A 95 -7.90 -6.68 5.82
C LEU A 95 -7.63 -5.42 6.65
N TYR A 96 -8.26 -5.34 7.82
CA TYR A 96 -8.20 -4.20 8.71
C TYR A 96 -7.77 -4.62 10.11
N ASP A 97 -7.07 -3.74 10.81
CA ASP A 97 -6.82 -3.89 12.25
C ASP A 97 -8.05 -3.46 13.08
N PRO A 98 -8.05 -3.69 14.41
CA PRO A 98 -9.15 -3.28 15.29
C PRO A 98 -9.43 -1.77 15.32
N LEU A 99 -8.46 -0.94 14.94
CA LEU A 99 -8.60 0.53 14.85
C LEU A 99 -9.15 0.99 13.48
N GLY A 100 -9.48 0.04 12.59
CA GLY A 100 -10.06 0.31 11.28
C GLY A 100 -9.05 0.70 10.21
N ARG A 101 -7.75 0.54 10.44
CA ARG A 101 -6.71 0.83 9.45
C ARG A 101 -6.48 -0.39 8.58
N ARG A 102 -6.39 -0.20 7.26
CA ARG A 102 -6.14 -1.30 6.33
C ARG A 102 -4.73 -1.83 6.52
N VAL A 103 -4.57 -3.11 6.88
CA VAL A 103 -3.26 -3.76 7.10
C VAL A 103 -2.81 -4.61 5.92
N ALA A 104 -3.74 -5.04 5.06
CA ALA A 104 -3.39 -5.73 3.83
C ALA A 104 -4.47 -5.63 2.76
N LYS A 105 -4.06 -5.84 1.52
CA LYS A 105 -4.96 -6.21 0.42
C LYS A 105 -4.44 -7.40 -0.35
N ARG A 106 -5.36 -8.15 -0.93
CA ARG A 106 -5.11 -9.27 -1.83
C ARG A 106 -5.89 -9.02 -3.11
N VAL A 107 -5.23 -9.12 -4.25
CA VAL A 107 -5.84 -8.88 -5.57
C VAL A 107 -5.57 -10.06 -6.49
N TRP A 108 -6.64 -10.63 -7.01
CA TRP A 108 -6.63 -11.64 -8.05
C TRP A 108 -7.01 -10.96 -9.36
N ARG A 109 -6.22 -11.20 -10.41
CA ARG A 109 -6.48 -10.62 -11.73
C ARG A 109 -6.67 -11.73 -12.74
N ARG A 110 -7.55 -11.52 -13.71
CA ARG A 110 -7.76 -12.47 -14.80
C ARG A 110 -6.51 -12.51 -15.67
N GLU A 111 -5.93 -13.69 -15.76
CA GLU A 111 -4.73 -13.97 -16.53
C GLU A 111 -4.89 -15.26 -17.33
N ARG A 112 -4.06 -15.40 -18.36
CA ARG A 112 -4.02 -16.61 -19.17
C ARG A 112 -3.10 -17.62 -18.49
N ASP A 113 -3.60 -18.81 -18.20
CA ASP A 113 -2.76 -19.89 -17.67
C ASP A 113 -1.96 -20.60 -18.77
N LEU A 114 -1.13 -21.58 -18.38
CA LEU A 114 -0.30 -22.36 -19.30
C LEU A 114 -1.09 -23.15 -20.34
N THR A 115 -2.38 -23.40 -20.11
CA THR A 115 -3.28 -24.10 -21.05
C THR A 115 -3.97 -23.14 -22.02
N GLY A 116 -3.79 -21.82 -21.84
CA GLY A 116 -4.48 -20.79 -22.59
C GLY A 116 -5.84 -20.40 -22.00
N TRP A 117 -6.23 -20.98 -20.87
CA TRP A 117 -7.51 -20.69 -20.21
C TRP A 117 -7.44 -19.35 -19.46
N MET A 118 -8.50 -18.55 -19.56
CA MET A 118 -8.60 -17.24 -18.91
C MET A 118 -9.35 -17.36 -17.58
N SER A 119 -8.63 -17.25 -16.46
CA SER A 119 -9.22 -17.30 -15.12
C SER A 119 -8.50 -16.35 -14.16
N LEU A 120 -9.07 -16.12 -12.98
CA LEU A 120 -8.36 -15.39 -11.93
C LEU A 120 -7.06 -16.12 -11.56
N SER A 121 -6.00 -15.34 -11.36
CA SER A 121 -4.69 -15.80 -10.94
C SER A 121 -4.76 -16.76 -9.76
N ARG A 122 -4.05 -17.89 -9.79
CA ARG A 122 -4.13 -18.89 -8.70
C ARG A 122 -3.68 -18.34 -7.34
N LYS A 123 -2.70 -17.43 -7.35
CA LYS A 123 -2.20 -16.74 -6.17
C LYS A 123 -2.53 -15.25 -6.27
N PRO A 124 -2.99 -14.60 -5.18
CA PRO A 124 -3.18 -13.17 -5.18
C PRO A 124 -1.85 -12.43 -5.18
N GLN A 125 -1.86 -11.24 -5.76
CA GLN A 125 -0.90 -10.19 -5.42
C GLN A 125 -1.25 -9.69 -4.02
N VAL A 126 -0.28 -9.69 -3.11
CA VAL A 126 -0.47 -9.28 -1.71
C VAL A 126 0.28 -7.98 -1.46
N THR A 127 -0.39 -7.03 -0.84
CA THR A 127 0.23 -5.79 -0.34
C THR A 127 -0.06 -5.64 1.14
N TRP A 128 0.97 -5.37 1.92
CA TRP A 128 0.94 -5.10 3.35
C TRP A 128 1.12 -3.62 3.62
N TYR A 129 0.46 -3.14 4.67
CA TYR A 129 0.42 -1.74 5.05
C TYR A 129 0.86 -1.55 6.50
N GLY A 130 1.83 -0.66 6.72
CA GLY A 130 2.31 -0.24 8.04
C GLY A 130 1.90 1.20 8.33
N TRP A 131 1.56 1.47 9.60
CA TRP A 131 0.96 2.73 10.04
C TRP A 131 1.74 3.33 11.22
N ASP A 132 1.86 4.66 11.22
CA ASP A 132 2.25 5.46 12.39
C ASP A 132 1.08 6.37 12.77
N GLY A 133 0.41 6.05 13.87
CA GLY A 133 -0.91 6.61 14.19
C GLY A 133 -1.88 6.38 13.03
N ASP A 134 -2.29 7.47 12.39
CA ASP A 134 -3.21 7.47 11.25
C ASP A 134 -2.51 7.63 9.90
N ARG A 135 -1.18 7.79 9.87
CA ARG A 135 -0.40 7.94 8.64
C ARG A 135 0.01 6.58 8.10
N LEU A 136 -0.25 6.35 6.82
CA LEU A 136 0.25 5.17 6.10
C LEU A 136 1.73 5.34 5.81
N THR A 137 2.60 4.70 6.59
CA THR A 137 4.06 4.88 6.47
C THR A 137 4.75 3.81 5.67
N THR A 138 4.15 2.63 5.50
CA THR A 138 4.78 1.52 4.78
C THR A 138 3.79 0.85 3.84
N ILE A 139 4.22 0.60 2.61
CA ILE A 139 3.55 -0.25 1.62
C ILE A 139 4.56 -1.30 1.21
N GLN A 140 4.23 -2.58 1.35
CA GLN A 140 5.15 -3.67 1.01
C GLN A 140 4.44 -4.73 0.17
N ASN A 141 5.05 -5.11 -0.94
CA ASN A 141 4.65 -6.26 -1.75
C ASN A 141 5.84 -7.22 -1.93
N ASP A 142 5.70 -8.19 -2.83
CA ASP A 142 6.72 -9.16 -3.17
C ASP A 142 7.96 -8.56 -3.85
N ARG A 143 7.83 -7.38 -4.48
CA ARG A 143 8.90 -6.70 -5.22
C ARG A 143 9.61 -5.64 -4.39
N SER A 144 8.88 -4.78 -3.70
CA SER A 144 9.45 -3.66 -2.95
C SER A 144 8.68 -3.32 -1.67
N ARG A 145 9.40 -2.64 -0.78
CA ARG A 145 8.90 -1.92 0.38
C ARG A 145 9.13 -0.43 0.15
N ILE A 146 8.04 0.33 0.11
CA ILE A 146 8.04 1.78 0.06
C ILE A 146 7.70 2.29 1.44
N GLN A 147 8.58 3.10 2.02
CA GLN A 147 8.36 3.81 3.26
C GLN A 147 8.21 5.29 2.97
N THR A 148 7.22 5.94 3.58
CA THR A 148 6.97 7.37 3.43
C THR A 148 7.11 8.08 4.76
N ILE A 149 7.94 9.11 4.78
CA ILE A 149 8.10 10.04 5.91
C ILE A 149 7.26 11.27 5.59
N TYR A 150 6.46 11.69 6.56
CA TYR A 150 5.55 12.83 6.44
C TYR A 150 6.09 14.04 7.18
N GLN A 151 5.61 15.23 6.81
CA GLN A 151 5.81 16.42 7.62
C GLN A 151 5.22 16.24 9.03
N PRO A 152 5.85 16.78 10.08
CA PRO A 152 5.33 16.67 11.44
C PRO A 152 3.88 17.17 11.55
N GLY A 153 3.01 16.36 12.15
CA GLY A 153 1.60 16.71 12.37
C GLY A 153 0.73 16.79 11.11
N SER A 154 1.24 16.38 9.94
CA SER A 154 0.55 16.48 8.66
C SER A 154 0.47 15.14 7.93
N PHE A 155 -0.38 15.08 6.91
CA PHE A 155 -0.44 14.01 5.91
C PHE A 155 0.32 14.35 4.62
N THR A 156 1.00 15.50 4.57
CA THR A 156 1.86 15.89 3.45
C THR A 156 3.11 15.01 3.45
N PRO A 157 3.32 14.16 2.42
CA PRO A 157 4.51 13.32 2.35
C PRO A 157 5.73 14.17 2.03
N LEU A 158 6.90 13.77 2.56
CA LEU A 158 8.16 14.50 2.42
C LEU A 158 9.23 13.65 1.75
N ILE A 159 9.41 12.41 2.21
CA ILE A 159 10.45 11.50 1.70
C ILE A 159 9.83 10.15 1.38
N ARG A 160 10.14 9.63 0.19
CA ARG A 160 9.88 8.26 -0.24
C ARG A 160 11.19 7.47 -0.15
N VAL A 161 11.18 6.34 0.53
CA VAL A 161 12.30 5.41 0.60
C VAL A 161 11.83 4.07 0.06
N GLU A 162 12.37 3.66 -1.08
CA GLU A 162 12.08 2.37 -1.68
C GLU A 162 13.23 1.40 -1.47
N THR A 163 12.92 0.21 -0.97
CA THR A 163 13.86 -0.90 -0.79
C THR A 163 13.29 -2.12 -1.51
N ALA A 164 14.08 -2.79 -2.35
CA ALA A 164 13.64 -4.03 -2.96
C ALA A 164 13.47 -5.12 -1.89
N THR A 165 12.43 -5.95 -1.98
CA THR A 165 12.14 -7.00 -1.00
C THR A 165 13.28 -8.02 -0.94
N GLY A 166 13.94 -8.30 -2.07
CA GLY A 166 15.16 -9.11 -2.11
C GLY A 166 16.36 -8.51 -1.35
N GLU A 167 16.49 -7.18 -1.30
CA GLU A 167 17.52 -6.51 -0.50
C GLU A 167 17.21 -6.59 1.00
N LEU A 168 15.93 -6.58 1.38
CA LEU A 168 15.51 -6.79 2.77
C LEU A 168 15.85 -8.20 3.24
N ALA A 169 15.72 -9.22 2.39
CA ALA A 169 16.08 -10.59 2.74
C ALA A 169 17.56 -10.73 3.13
N LYS A 170 18.45 -9.93 2.55
CA LYS A 170 19.89 -9.91 2.88
C LYS A 170 20.20 -9.33 4.28
N THR A 171 19.24 -8.69 4.94
CA THR A 171 19.40 -8.24 6.33
C THR A 171 19.27 -9.38 7.34
N GLN A 172 18.71 -10.52 6.91
CA GLN A 172 18.61 -11.69 7.76
C GLN A 172 20.02 -12.24 7.98
N ARG A 173 20.42 -12.29 9.26
CA ARG A 173 21.73 -12.77 9.71
C ARG A 173 21.52 -13.84 10.76
N ARG A 174 22.50 -14.73 10.90
CA ARG A 174 22.50 -15.69 12.01
C ARG A 174 22.76 -14.93 13.31
N SER A 175 22.16 -15.38 14.40
CA SER A 175 22.51 -14.86 15.73
C SER A 175 23.94 -15.27 16.09
N LEU A 176 24.54 -14.58 17.07
CA LEU A 176 25.83 -14.98 17.64
C LEU A 176 25.75 -16.41 18.21
N ALA A 177 24.62 -16.77 18.81
CA ALA A 177 24.37 -18.12 19.28
C ALA A 177 24.40 -19.14 18.13
N ASP A 178 23.68 -18.89 17.05
CA ASP A 178 23.66 -19.77 15.87
C ASP A 178 25.05 -19.93 15.25
N ALA A 179 25.80 -18.84 15.13
CA ALA A 179 27.15 -18.85 14.58
C ALA A 179 28.09 -19.76 15.42
N LEU A 180 28.06 -19.61 16.74
CA LEU A 180 28.86 -20.40 17.67
C LEU A 180 28.43 -21.87 17.74
N GLN A 181 27.13 -22.15 17.65
CA GLN A 181 26.60 -23.52 17.61
C GLN A 181 27.01 -24.29 16.35
N GLN A 182 27.19 -23.57 15.23
CA GLN A 182 27.65 -24.13 13.96
C GLN A 182 29.16 -24.30 13.88
N SER A 183 29.94 -23.49 14.61
CA SER A 183 31.40 -23.58 14.65
C SER A 183 31.94 -24.52 15.74
N GLY A 184 31.12 -24.90 16.73
CA GLY A 184 31.56 -25.57 17.96
C GLY A 184 31.80 -27.08 17.90
N GLY A 185 31.61 -27.74 16.75
CA GLY A 185 31.87 -29.18 16.61
C GLY A 185 33.28 -29.46 16.12
N GLU A 186 34.13 -30.08 16.95
CA GLU A 186 35.46 -30.57 16.54
C GLU A 186 35.39 -31.57 15.36
N ASP A 187 34.23 -32.22 15.15
CA ASP A 187 33.94 -33.13 14.03
C ASP A 187 32.92 -32.55 13.01
N GLY A 188 32.63 -31.25 13.04
CA GLY A 188 31.61 -30.62 12.19
C GLY A 188 30.15 -30.90 12.61
N GLY A 189 29.94 -31.46 13.80
CA GLY A 189 28.62 -31.65 14.41
C GLY A 189 28.08 -30.36 15.05
N SER A 190 26.81 -30.05 14.82
CA SER A 190 26.14 -28.91 15.48
C SER A 190 26.01 -29.17 16.99
N VAL A 191 26.46 -28.22 17.81
CA VAL A 191 26.27 -28.23 19.27
C VAL A 191 24.97 -27.51 19.61
N VAL A 192 24.15 -28.10 20.48
CA VAL A 192 22.90 -27.45 20.95
C VAL A 192 23.16 -26.72 22.26
N PHE A 193 23.03 -25.39 22.26
CA PHE A 193 23.20 -24.59 23.47
C PHE A 193 21.94 -24.62 24.36
N PRO A 194 22.11 -24.64 25.69
CA PRO A 194 20.99 -24.46 26.62
C PRO A 194 20.32 -23.08 26.42
N PRO A 195 18.99 -22.94 26.66
CA PRO A 195 18.27 -21.69 26.42
C PRO A 195 18.83 -20.47 27.16
N VAL A 196 19.36 -20.67 28.36
CA VAL A 196 19.97 -19.60 29.17
C VAL A 196 21.22 -19.04 28.47
N LEU A 197 22.03 -19.91 27.86
CA LEU A 197 23.23 -19.48 27.13
C LEU A 197 22.86 -18.71 25.86
N VAL A 198 21.82 -19.16 25.13
CA VAL A 198 21.30 -18.45 23.95
C VAL A 198 20.84 -17.05 24.33
N GLN A 199 20.07 -16.90 25.42
CA GLN A 199 19.64 -15.58 25.90
C GLN A 199 20.81 -14.67 26.29
N MET A 200 21.86 -15.21 26.90
CA MET A 200 23.05 -14.44 27.25
C MET A 200 23.81 -13.98 26.00
N LEU A 201 23.93 -14.85 24.98
CA LEU A 201 24.54 -14.51 23.70
C LEU A 201 23.71 -13.49 22.92
N ASP A 202 22.38 -13.63 22.88
CA ASP A 202 21.47 -12.67 22.25
C ASP A 202 21.56 -11.28 22.91
N ARG A 203 21.66 -11.25 24.24
CA ARG A 203 21.90 -10.01 25.00
C ARG A 203 23.26 -9.41 24.65
N LEU A 204 24.33 -10.19 24.71
CA LEU A 204 25.68 -9.72 24.39
C LEU A 204 25.75 -9.19 22.95
N GLU A 205 25.18 -9.90 22.00
CA GLU A 205 25.08 -9.49 20.60
C GLU A 205 24.38 -8.14 20.45
N SER A 206 23.24 -7.95 21.13
CA SER A 206 22.51 -6.68 21.16
C SER A 206 23.33 -5.55 21.77
N GLU A 207 24.07 -5.83 22.85
CA GLU A 207 24.94 -4.86 23.52
C GLU A 207 26.14 -4.47 22.65
N ILE A 208 26.73 -5.42 21.92
CA ILE A 208 27.80 -5.20 20.95
C ILE A 208 27.30 -4.31 19.81
N LEU A 209 26.14 -4.63 19.21
CA LEU A 209 25.57 -3.84 18.11
C LEU A 209 25.23 -2.42 18.51
N ALA A 210 24.88 -2.21 19.78
CA ALA A 210 24.60 -0.90 20.34
C ALA A 210 25.86 -0.14 20.80
N ASP A 211 27.05 -0.73 20.63
CA ASP A 211 28.34 -0.23 21.16
C ASP A 211 28.30 0.08 22.67
N ARG A 212 27.57 -0.74 23.43
CA ARG A 212 27.29 -0.53 24.87
C ARG A 212 27.29 -1.85 25.65
N VAL A 213 28.42 -2.55 25.64
CA VAL A 213 28.61 -3.81 26.41
C VAL A 213 28.59 -3.58 27.91
N SER A 214 27.72 -4.30 28.61
CA SER A 214 27.55 -4.17 30.06
C SER A 214 28.71 -4.80 30.84
N GLU A 215 28.94 -4.31 32.07
CA GLU A 215 29.94 -4.88 32.97
C GLU A 215 29.65 -6.36 33.32
N GLU A 216 28.37 -6.73 33.39
CA GLU A 216 27.94 -8.10 33.59
C GLU A 216 28.40 -9.00 32.44
N SER A 217 28.13 -8.60 31.19
CA SER A 217 28.59 -9.32 29.99
C SER A 217 30.10 -9.39 29.90
N ARG A 218 30.82 -8.30 30.25
CA ARG A 218 32.29 -8.29 30.29
C ARG A 218 32.85 -9.27 31.31
N ARG A 219 32.29 -9.31 32.53
CA ARG A 219 32.71 -10.26 33.58
C ARG A 219 32.41 -11.69 33.19
N TRP A 220 31.25 -11.93 32.58
CA TRP A 220 30.89 -13.25 32.07
C TRP A 220 31.88 -13.72 31.00
N LEU A 221 32.16 -12.90 29.97
CA LEU A 221 33.15 -13.22 28.95
C LEU A 221 34.53 -13.47 29.56
N ALA A 222 34.98 -12.62 30.49
CA ALA A 222 36.25 -12.80 31.19
C ALA A 222 36.30 -14.12 31.98
N SER A 223 35.20 -14.53 32.62
CA SER A 223 35.11 -15.82 33.31
C SER A 223 35.23 -17.02 32.37
N CYS A 224 34.87 -16.83 31.09
CA CYS A 224 35.03 -17.81 30.02
C CYS A 224 36.37 -17.68 29.28
N GLY A 225 37.24 -16.72 29.63
CA GLY A 225 38.49 -16.45 28.92
C GLY A 225 38.31 -15.81 27.54
N LEU A 226 37.16 -15.19 27.28
CA LEU A 226 36.80 -14.57 26.01
C LEU A 226 36.82 -13.04 26.10
N THR A 227 37.02 -12.38 24.96
CA THR A 227 36.93 -10.91 24.84
C THR A 227 35.73 -10.48 24.00
N VAL A 228 35.30 -9.22 24.16
CA VAL A 228 34.25 -8.62 23.33
C VAL A 228 34.65 -8.63 21.85
N GLU A 229 35.91 -8.30 21.56
CA GLU A 229 36.46 -8.30 20.19
C GLU A 229 36.41 -9.70 19.55
N GLN A 230 36.73 -10.75 20.32
CA GLN A 230 36.59 -12.13 19.83
C GLN A 230 35.14 -12.46 19.48
N MET A 231 34.18 -12.06 20.32
CA MET A 231 32.76 -12.27 20.06
C MET A 231 32.26 -11.47 18.87
N GLN A 232 32.70 -10.21 18.73
CA GLN A 232 32.43 -9.36 17.56
C GLN A 232 32.89 -10.02 16.27
N ASN A 233 34.07 -10.63 16.26
CA ASN A 233 34.62 -11.32 15.09
C ASN A 233 33.85 -12.60 14.70
N GLN A 234 33.00 -13.15 15.59
CA GLN A 234 32.11 -14.28 15.28
C GLN A 234 30.76 -13.83 14.71
N MET A 235 30.43 -12.55 14.79
CA MET A 235 29.14 -12.04 14.34
C MET A 235 29.12 -11.87 12.82
N ASP A 236 28.03 -12.30 12.20
CA ASP A 236 27.74 -11.96 10.81
C ASP A 236 27.63 -10.41 10.69
N PRO A 237 28.28 -9.78 9.69
CA PRO A 237 28.31 -8.32 9.56
C PRO A 237 26.91 -7.74 9.32
N VAL A 238 26.67 -6.54 9.85
CA VAL A 238 25.40 -5.84 9.65
C VAL A 238 25.31 -5.34 8.20
N TYR A 239 24.36 -5.88 7.46
CA TYR A 239 24.06 -5.43 6.10
C TYR A 239 23.10 -4.23 6.12
N THR A 240 23.48 -3.15 5.45
CA THR A 240 22.58 -2.01 5.17
C THR A 240 21.96 -2.18 3.79
N PRO A 241 20.63 -2.36 3.67
CA PRO A 241 19.97 -2.50 2.37
C PRO A 241 20.20 -1.32 1.45
N ALA A 242 20.41 -1.61 0.17
CA ALA A 242 20.36 -0.60 -0.87
C ALA A 242 18.95 0.02 -0.95
N ARG A 243 18.89 1.34 -1.03
CA ARG A 243 17.64 2.12 -1.01
C ARG A 243 17.65 3.15 -2.14
N LYS A 244 16.49 3.36 -2.75
CA LYS A 244 16.22 4.51 -3.61
C LYS A 244 15.44 5.54 -2.82
N ILE A 245 15.89 6.80 -2.86
CA ILE A 245 15.30 7.89 -2.08
C ILE A 245 14.75 8.93 -3.05
N HIS A 246 13.52 9.38 -2.81
CA HIS A 246 12.91 10.51 -3.53
C HIS A 246 12.34 11.52 -2.54
N LEU A 247 12.41 12.79 -2.90
CA LEU A 247 11.71 13.87 -2.22
C LEU A 247 10.36 14.09 -2.90
N TYR A 248 9.31 14.22 -2.10
CA TYR A 248 8.00 14.62 -2.58
C TYR A 248 7.98 16.13 -2.80
N HIS A 249 7.58 16.55 -4.00
CA HIS A 249 7.12 17.91 -4.26
C HIS A 249 5.59 17.91 -4.27
N CYS A 250 5.00 18.70 -3.37
CA CYS A 250 3.55 18.74 -3.18
C CYS A 250 2.99 20.14 -3.42
N ASP A 251 1.70 20.22 -3.76
CA ASP A 251 0.95 21.46 -3.76
C ASP A 251 0.64 21.95 -2.32
N HIS A 252 -0.04 23.09 -2.21
CA HIS A 252 -0.44 23.68 -0.92
C HIS A 252 -1.43 22.82 -0.11
N ARG A 253 -2.10 21.85 -0.74
CA ARG A 253 -3.00 20.90 -0.10
C ARG A 253 -2.25 19.66 0.40
N GLY A 254 -0.99 19.46 0.00
CA GLY A 254 -0.22 18.26 0.29
C GLY A 254 -0.39 17.14 -0.75
N LEU A 255 -0.97 17.43 -1.92
CA LEU A 255 -1.06 16.49 -3.04
C LEU A 255 0.31 16.34 -3.71
N PRO A 256 0.87 15.13 -3.84
CA PRO A 256 2.09 14.90 -4.61
C PRO A 256 1.95 15.31 -6.08
N LEU A 257 2.85 16.18 -6.54
CA LEU A 257 2.96 16.61 -7.95
C LEU A 257 4.22 16.04 -8.62
N ALA A 258 5.28 15.80 -7.86
CA ALA A 258 6.50 15.18 -8.39
C ALA A 258 7.29 14.38 -7.34
N LEU A 259 8.12 13.44 -7.83
CA LEU A 259 9.18 12.77 -7.08
C LEU A 259 10.53 13.21 -7.64
N ILE A 260 11.35 13.79 -6.78
CA ILE A 260 12.66 14.33 -7.12
C ILE A 260 13.73 13.39 -6.56
N SER A 261 14.69 12.97 -7.39
CA SER A 261 15.81 12.12 -6.96
C SER A 261 16.78 12.88 -6.05
N THR A 262 17.73 12.16 -5.45
CA THR A 262 18.81 12.77 -4.65
C THR A 262 19.72 13.69 -5.46
N GLU A 263 19.74 13.54 -6.78
CA GLU A 263 20.50 14.34 -7.73
C GLU A 263 19.71 15.56 -8.24
N GLY A 264 18.46 15.74 -7.80
CA GLY A 264 17.59 16.86 -8.20
C GLY A 264 16.81 16.63 -9.50
N ALA A 265 16.82 15.42 -10.06
CA ALA A 265 16.06 15.10 -11.26
C ALA A 265 14.60 14.75 -10.93
N THR A 266 13.65 15.23 -11.73
CA THR A 266 12.25 14.79 -11.64
C THR A 266 12.12 13.42 -12.29
N GLU A 267 11.83 12.38 -11.50
CA GLU A 267 11.71 10.99 -11.99
C GLU A 267 10.25 10.52 -12.12
N TRP A 268 9.31 11.29 -11.56
CA TRP A 268 7.87 11.13 -11.72
C TRP A 268 7.21 12.49 -11.53
N CYS A 269 6.22 12.82 -12.36
CA CYS A 269 5.32 13.94 -12.11
C CYS A 269 3.91 13.66 -12.60
N ALA A 270 2.95 14.38 -12.04
CA ALA A 270 1.55 14.23 -12.37
C ALA A 270 0.79 15.56 -12.24
N GLU A 271 -0.22 15.72 -13.08
CA GLU A 271 -1.16 16.83 -13.05
C GLU A 271 -2.54 16.33 -12.64
N TYR A 272 -3.22 17.10 -11.81
CA TYR A 272 -4.52 16.75 -11.26
C TYR A 272 -5.51 17.90 -11.38
N ASP A 273 -6.79 17.57 -11.51
CA ASP A 273 -7.86 18.56 -11.34
C ASP A 273 -8.12 18.90 -9.86
N GLU A 274 -9.14 19.72 -9.58
CA GLU A 274 -9.42 20.14 -8.21
C GLU A 274 -9.93 18.97 -7.33
N TRP A 275 -10.49 17.92 -7.96
CA TRP A 275 -11.04 16.73 -7.31
C TRP A 275 -10.02 15.58 -7.18
N GLY A 276 -8.81 15.75 -7.70
CA GLY A 276 -7.76 14.73 -7.64
C GLY A 276 -7.85 13.65 -8.72
N ASN A 277 -8.58 13.90 -9.80
CA ASN A 277 -8.48 13.09 -11.02
C ASN A 277 -7.12 13.33 -11.66
N LEU A 278 -6.44 12.24 -12.06
CA LEU A 278 -5.17 12.30 -12.76
C LEU A 278 -5.42 12.72 -14.22
N LEU A 279 -4.91 13.88 -14.61
CA LEU A 279 -5.05 14.42 -15.97
C LEU A 279 -3.88 13.99 -16.86
N ASN A 280 -2.67 14.03 -16.31
CA ASN A 280 -1.44 13.64 -17.00
C ASN A 280 -0.45 13.03 -16.01
N GLU A 281 0.38 12.10 -16.49
CA GLU A 281 1.46 11.47 -15.71
C GLU A 281 2.69 11.24 -16.59
N GLU A 282 3.85 11.71 -16.14
CA GLU A 282 5.14 11.34 -16.71
C GLU A 282 5.86 10.42 -15.71
N ASN A 283 6.07 9.16 -16.10
CA ASN A 283 6.67 8.15 -15.23
C ASN A 283 7.67 7.25 -16.00
N PRO A 284 8.79 7.80 -16.49
CA PRO A 284 9.77 7.04 -17.29
C PRO A 284 10.41 5.88 -16.52
N HIS A 285 10.43 5.95 -15.19
CA HIS A 285 11.04 4.96 -14.32
C HIS A 285 10.04 3.95 -13.71
N GLN A 286 8.77 4.00 -14.11
CA GLN A 286 7.70 3.12 -13.61
C GLN A 286 7.61 3.10 -12.08
N LEU A 287 7.80 4.26 -11.45
CA LEU A 287 7.71 4.43 -10.01
C LEU A 287 6.28 4.20 -9.56
N GLN A 288 6.11 3.38 -8.52
CA GLN A 288 4.83 3.26 -7.84
C GLN A 288 4.61 4.48 -6.95
N GLN A 289 3.63 5.32 -7.33
CA GLN A 289 3.13 6.44 -6.55
C GLN A 289 1.61 6.35 -6.36
N LEU A 290 1.18 5.89 -5.18
CA LEU A 290 -0.22 5.64 -4.85
C LEU A 290 -0.84 6.67 -3.91
N ILE A 291 -0.04 7.57 -3.33
CA ILE A 291 -0.55 8.65 -2.47
C ILE A 291 -1.30 9.65 -3.35
N ARG A 292 -2.44 10.14 -2.85
CA ARG A 292 -3.28 11.15 -3.51
C ARG A 292 -3.40 12.36 -2.58
N LEU A 293 -4.59 12.94 -2.43
CA LEU A 293 -4.82 13.99 -1.44
C LEU A 293 -4.48 13.47 -0.02
N PRO A 294 -4.24 14.37 0.96
CA PRO A 294 -3.92 14.01 2.33
C PRO A 294 -4.70 12.81 2.89
N GLY A 295 -3.96 11.76 3.28
CA GLY A 295 -4.52 10.54 3.87
C GLY A 295 -5.11 9.54 2.87
N GLN A 296 -5.08 9.85 1.57
CA GLN A 296 -5.67 9.02 0.53
C GLN A 296 -4.64 8.13 -0.17
N GLN A 297 -5.07 6.91 -0.49
CA GLN A 297 -4.30 5.94 -1.28
C GLN A 297 -5.14 5.38 -2.42
N TYR A 298 -4.61 5.43 -3.64
CA TYR A 298 -5.25 4.85 -4.81
C TYR A 298 -5.24 3.31 -4.81
N ASP A 299 -6.42 2.71 -5.03
CA ASP A 299 -6.60 1.30 -5.31
C ASP A 299 -6.98 1.06 -6.78
N GLU A 300 -5.96 0.77 -7.59
CA GLU A 300 -6.07 0.52 -9.02
C GLU A 300 -7.17 -0.50 -9.38
N GLU A 301 -7.35 -1.54 -8.57
CA GLU A 301 -8.36 -2.56 -8.84
C GLU A 301 -9.80 -2.02 -8.82
N SER A 302 -10.08 -1.06 -7.95
CA SER A 302 -11.42 -0.53 -7.68
C SER A 302 -11.67 0.84 -8.31
N GLY A 303 -10.60 1.58 -8.61
CA GLY A 303 -10.66 2.98 -9.01
C GLY A 303 -10.82 3.95 -7.83
N LEU A 304 -11.01 3.45 -6.61
CA LEU A 304 -11.29 4.28 -5.44
C LEU A 304 -10.02 4.70 -4.70
N TYR A 305 -10.12 5.84 -4.00
CA TYR A 305 -9.09 6.35 -3.11
C TYR A 305 -9.47 6.00 -1.67
N TYR A 306 -8.75 5.05 -1.07
CA TYR A 306 -8.93 4.67 0.33
C TYR A 306 -8.48 5.81 1.26
N ASN A 307 -9.39 6.26 2.14
CA ASN A 307 -9.18 7.33 3.12
C ASN A 307 -9.62 6.88 4.52
N ARG A 308 -8.97 5.83 5.03
CA ARG A 308 -9.20 5.18 6.33
C ARG A 308 -10.63 4.68 6.57
N HIS A 309 -11.54 5.61 6.85
CA HIS A 309 -12.95 5.36 7.17
C HIS A 309 -13.87 5.44 5.94
N ARG A 310 -13.39 6.03 4.84
CA ARG A 310 -14.17 6.24 3.61
C ARG A 310 -13.36 5.88 2.37
N TYR A 311 -14.05 5.76 1.26
CA TYR A 311 -13.48 5.59 -0.07
C TYR A 311 -13.99 6.75 -0.91
N TYR A 312 -13.07 7.44 -1.56
CA TYR A 312 -13.33 8.61 -2.35
C TYR A 312 -13.26 8.25 -3.84
N ASP A 313 -14.24 8.71 -4.62
CA ASP A 313 -14.24 8.57 -6.08
C ASP A 313 -14.00 9.95 -6.68
N PRO A 314 -12.79 10.25 -7.18
CA PRO A 314 -12.46 11.59 -7.70
C PRO A 314 -13.33 11.97 -8.90
N LEU A 315 -13.88 10.99 -9.64
CA LEU A 315 -14.78 11.27 -10.75
C LEU A 315 -16.09 11.87 -10.29
N GLN A 316 -16.49 11.70 -9.03
CA GLN A 316 -17.74 12.25 -8.48
C GLN A 316 -17.53 13.50 -7.62
N GLY A 317 -16.31 13.70 -7.09
CA GLY A 317 -16.02 14.76 -6.12
C GLY A 317 -16.58 14.41 -4.75
#